data_AF-A0A528ARR7-F1
#
_entry.id   AF-A0A528ARR7-F1
#
_cell.length_a   1.000
_cell.length_b   1.000
_cell.length_c   1.000
_cell.angle_alpha   90.00
_cell.angle_beta   90.00
_cell.angle_gamma   90.00
#
_symmetry.space_group_name_H-M   'P 1'
#
loop_
_entity.id
_entity.type
_entity.pdbx_description
1 polymer ?
#
loop_
_entity_poly.entity_id
_entity_poly.type
_entity_poly.pdbx_seq_one_letter_code
_entity_poly.pdbx_strand_id
1 'polypeptide(L)'
;AAGAHIVNDVHGLQREPDIAHVAAETGAGLVIMHTGRGREKLADVIADQFLFLNRSLEIARDAGIPDDRIVLDPGFAFAKDGEENLE
;
A
#
# COMPACT_ATOMS: atom_id res chain seq x y z
N ALA A 1 -24.68 -0.29 -4.61
CA ALA A 1 -23.41 -0.34 -3.84
C ALA A 1 -23.69 -0.13 -2.36
N ALA A 2 -22.84 -0.65 -1.46
CA ALA A 2 -23.01 -0.56 0.00
C ALA A 2 -22.54 0.77 0.64
N GLY A 3 -21.89 1.66 -0.13
CA GLY A 3 -21.57 3.04 0.30
C GLY A 3 -20.12 3.28 0.74
N ALA A 4 -19.19 2.35 0.51
CA ALA A 4 -17.76 2.61 0.71
C ALA A 4 -17.21 3.52 -0.41
N HIS A 5 -16.34 4.47 -0.04
CA HIS A 5 -15.73 5.44 -0.96
C HIS A 5 -14.21 5.30 -1.04
N ILE A 6 -13.60 4.55 -0.14
CA ILE A 6 -12.15 4.35 -0.03
C ILE A 6 -11.89 2.87 0.26
N VAL A 7 -10.91 2.31 -0.45
CA VAL A 7 -10.26 1.04 -0.12
C VAL A 7 -9.01 1.35 0.68
N ASN A 8 -8.83 0.70 1.84
CA ASN A 8 -7.61 0.80 2.63
C ASN A 8 -6.96 -0.59 2.73
N ASP A 9 -5.86 -0.80 2.00
CA ASP A 9 -5.20 -2.10 1.93
C ASP A 9 -3.89 -2.13 2.72
N VAL A 10 -3.91 -2.92 3.79
CA VAL A 10 -2.79 -3.17 4.70
C VAL A 10 -1.67 -4.05 4.11
N HIS A 11 -1.87 -4.61 2.92
CA HIS A 11 -0.85 -5.37 2.18
C HIS A 11 -0.33 -4.63 0.95
N GLY A 12 -0.70 -3.36 0.79
CA GLY A 12 -0.22 -2.50 -0.29
C GLY A 12 -0.43 -3.10 -1.68
N LEU A 13 -1.57 -3.74 -1.95
CA LEU A 13 -1.93 -4.37 -3.23
C LEU A 13 -1.11 -5.60 -3.61
N GLN A 14 -0.10 -5.99 -2.82
CA GLN A 14 0.81 -7.08 -3.21
C GLN A 14 0.26 -8.47 -2.88
N ARG A 15 -0.70 -8.56 -1.96
CA ARG A 15 -1.34 -9.84 -1.59
C ARG A 15 -2.47 -10.21 -2.54
N GLU A 16 -3.35 -9.25 -2.86
CA GLU A 16 -4.51 -9.42 -3.74
C GLU A 16 -4.59 -8.26 -4.74
N PRO A 17 -3.76 -8.28 -5.80
CA PRO A 17 -3.67 -7.17 -6.76
C PRO A 17 -4.99 -6.77 -7.41
N ASP A 18 -5.92 -7.71 -7.55
CA ASP A 18 -7.25 -7.48 -8.14
C ASP A 18 -8.07 -6.41 -7.40
N ILE A 19 -7.76 -6.13 -6.13
CA ILE A 19 -8.41 -5.05 -5.38
C ILE A 19 -8.17 -3.67 -6.01
N ALA A 20 -7.05 -3.49 -6.73
CA ALA A 20 -6.77 -2.27 -7.48
C ALA A 20 -7.75 -2.09 -8.66
N HIS A 21 -8.10 -3.18 -9.36
CA HIS A 21 -9.11 -3.13 -10.43
C HIS A 21 -10.49 -2.77 -9.88
N VAL A 22 -10.87 -3.31 -8.71
CA VAL A 22 -12.14 -2.94 -8.04
C VAL A 22 -12.15 -1.45 -7.68
N ALA A 23 -11.05 -0.91 -7.16
CA ALA A 23 -10.94 0.52 -6.87
C ALA A 23 -11.06 1.38 -8.15
N ALA A 24 -10.48 0.92 -9.27
CA ALA A 24 -10.53 1.61 -10.55
C ALA A 24 -11.95 1.64 -11.12
N GLU A 25 -12.63 0.49 -11.17
CA GLU A 25 -13.99 0.34 -11.68
C GLU A 25 -15.02 1.13 -10.87
N THR A 26 -14.86 1.17 -9.55
CA THR A 26 -15.79 1.87 -8.65
C THR A 26 -15.48 3.37 -8.51
N GLY A 27 -14.26 3.78 -8.86
CA GLY A 27 -13.75 5.12 -8.65
C GLY A 27 -13.44 5.44 -7.18
N ALA A 28 -13.31 4.42 -6.32
CA ALA A 28 -12.94 4.60 -4.92
C ALA A 28 -11.51 5.14 -4.80
N GLY A 29 -11.26 5.94 -3.76
CA GLY A 29 -9.89 6.30 -3.35
C GLY A 29 -9.15 5.07 -2.81
N LEU A 30 -7.82 5.11 -2.83
CA LEU A 30 -6.98 3.97 -2.45
C LEU A 30 -5.90 4.39 -1.45
N VAL A 31 -5.92 3.76 -0.27
CA VAL A 31 -4.82 3.85 0.70
C VAL A 31 -3.96 2.60 0.56
N ILE A 32 -2.68 2.80 0.26
CA ILE A 32 -1.67 1.76 0.10
C ILE A 32 -0.75 1.82 1.31
N MET A 33 -0.85 0.82 2.18
CA MET A 33 -0.05 0.76 3.40
C MET A 33 1.16 -0.16 3.24
N HIS A 34 2.31 0.29 3.72
CA HIS A 34 3.50 -0.53 3.88
C HIS A 34 3.29 -1.62 4.97
N THR A 35 3.81 -2.82 4.72
CA THR A 35 3.87 -3.89 5.74
C THR A 35 5.10 -4.76 5.54
N GLY A 36 5.76 -5.10 6.64
CA GLY A 36 6.83 -6.12 6.65
C GLY A 36 6.33 -7.55 6.86
N ARG A 37 5.02 -7.77 7.01
CA ARG A 37 4.47 -9.09 7.38
C ARG A 37 4.68 -10.12 6.27
N GLY A 38 5.28 -11.26 6.62
CA GLY A 38 5.45 -12.38 5.70
C GLY A 38 6.46 -12.14 4.57
N ARG A 39 7.33 -11.14 4.71
CA ARG A 39 8.44 -10.85 3.77
C ARG A 39 9.74 -10.64 4.53
N GLU A 40 10.85 -10.83 3.81
CA GLU A 40 12.17 -10.36 4.24
C GLU A 40 12.29 -8.87 3.92
N LYS A 41 12.60 -8.05 4.94
CA LYS A 41 12.78 -6.60 4.83
C LYS A 41 14.26 -6.28 4.54
N LEU A 42 14.50 -5.16 3.88
CA LEU A 42 15.83 -4.55 3.89
C LEU A 42 16.19 -4.08 5.31
N ALA A 43 17.49 -4.00 5.61
CA ALA A 43 17.98 -3.51 6.89
C ALA A 43 17.78 -1.99 7.07
N ASP A 44 17.79 -1.24 5.97
CA ASP A 44 17.44 0.19 5.95
C ASP A 44 15.92 0.32 5.80
N VAL A 45 15.27 0.84 6.83
CA VAL A 45 13.81 0.95 6.95
C VAL A 45 13.22 1.89 5.91
N ILE A 46 13.94 2.96 5.56
CA ILE A 46 13.49 3.92 4.55
C ILE A 46 13.63 3.30 3.16
N ALA A 47 14.76 2.65 2.89
CA ALA A 47 14.96 1.91 1.64
C ALA A 47 13.92 0.78 1.46
N ASP A 48 13.58 0.05 2.53
CA ASP A 48 12.55 -1.00 2.49
C ASP A 48 11.17 -0.42 2.12
N GLN A 49 10.82 0.73 2.72
CA GLN A 49 9.56 1.42 2.42
C GLN A 49 9.51 1.89 0.96
N PHE A 50 10.58 2.48 0.43
CA PHE A 50 10.63 2.83 -0.99
C PHE A 50 10.53 1.61 -1.90
N LEU A 51 11.26 0.53 -1.60
CA LEU A 51 11.20 -0.71 -2.35
C LEU A 51 9.76 -1.25 -2.42
N PHE A 52 9.10 -1.33 -1.27
CA PHE A 52 7.75 -1.87 -1.15
C PHE A 52 6.71 -0.95 -1.82
N LEU A 53 6.69 0.34 -1.47
CA LEU A 53 5.64 1.25 -1.94
C LEU A 53 5.75 1.56 -3.42
N ASN A 54 6.96 1.58 -4.00
CA ASN A 54 7.11 1.71 -5.46
C ASN A 54 6.50 0.51 -6.19
N ARG A 55 6.69 -0.72 -5.67
CA ARG A 55 6.06 -1.90 -6.25
C ARG A 55 4.54 -1.83 -6.17
N SER A 56 4.00 -1.33 -5.06
CA SER A 56 2.56 -1.11 -4.90
C SER A 56 2.01 -0.06 -5.86
N LEU A 57 2.74 1.03 -6.09
CA LEU A 57 2.38 2.06 -7.07
C LEU A 57 2.37 1.52 -8.50
N GLU A 58 3.30 0.63 -8.86
CA GLU A 58 3.27 -0.07 -10.16
C GLU A 58 1.96 -0.84 -10.33
N ILE A 59 1.55 -1.63 -9.33
CA ILE A 59 0.30 -2.39 -9.36
C ILE A 59 -0.91 -1.46 -9.52
N ALA A 60 -0.95 -0.35 -8.78
CA ALA A 60 -2.03 0.63 -8.89
C ALA A 60 -2.10 1.29 -10.28
N ARG A 61 -0.95 1.64 -10.86
CA ARG A 61 -0.85 2.26 -12.19
C ARG A 61 -1.24 1.29 -13.30
N ASP A 62 -0.82 0.02 -13.20
CA ASP A 62 -1.20 -1.04 -14.13
C ASP A 62 -2.72 -1.29 -14.10
N ALA A 63 -3.36 -1.08 -12.95
CA ALA A 63 -4.82 -1.11 -12.81
C ALA A 63 -5.53 0.18 -13.28
N GLY A 64 -4.80 1.21 -13.66
CA GLY A 64 -5.34 2.49 -14.15
C GLY A 64 -5.76 3.47 -13.06
N ILE A 65 -5.28 3.31 -11.82
CA ILE A 65 -5.55 4.26 -10.73
C ILE A 65 -4.70 5.52 -10.94
N PRO A 66 -5.31 6.72 -11.01
CA PRO A 66 -4.57 7.98 -11.08
C PRO A 66 -3.92 8.32 -9.73
N ASP A 67 -2.75 8.95 -9.77
CA ASP A 67 -1.98 9.32 -8.57
C ASP A 67 -2.77 10.22 -7.61
N ASP A 68 -3.74 11.01 -8.09
CA ASP A 68 -4.61 11.89 -7.28
C ASP A 68 -5.66 11.15 -6.43
N ARG A 69 -5.80 9.83 -6.62
CA ARG A 69 -6.66 8.96 -5.80
C ARG A 69 -5.89 8.09 -4.82
N ILE A 70 -4.56 8.22 -4.76
CA ILE A 70 -3.70 7.37 -3.95
C ILE A 70 -3.22 8.12 -2.71
N VAL A 71 -3.30 7.46 -1.56
CA VAL A 71 -2.62 7.86 -0.32
C VAL A 71 -1.65 6.75 0.06
N LEU A 72 -0.41 7.12 0.38
CA LEU A 72 0.58 6.18 0.91
C LEU A 72 0.59 6.25 2.44
N ASP A 73 0.61 5.09 3.09
CA ASP A 73 0.68 4.95 4.54
C ASP A 73 1.97 4.17 4.91
N PRO A 74 2.87 4.73 5.75
CA PRO A 74 4.09 4.06 6.18
C PRO A 74 3.84 2.81 7.07
N GLY A 75 2.62 2.59 7.55
CA GLY A 75 2.26 1.38 8.28
C GLY A 75 2.96 1.27 9.64
N PHE A 76 2.94 2.35 10.43
CA PHE A 76 3.49 2.32 11.79
C PHE A 76 2.88 1.17 12.62
N ALA A 77 3.70 0.50 13.40
CA ALA A 77 3.38 -0.71 14.16
C ALA A 77 3.01 -1.97 13.33
N PHE A 78 3.17 -1.96 12.01
CA PHE A 78 3.00 -3.16 11.17
C PHE A 78 4.35 -3.78 10.78
N ALA A 79 4.80 -4.74 11.63
CA ALA A 79 6.08 -5.45 11.46
C ALA A 79 7.32 -4.53 11.46
N LYS A 80 7.23 -3.47 12.28
CA LYS A 80 8.33 -2.57 12.66
C LYS A 80 8.55 -2.66 14.17
N ASP A 81 9.78 -2.72 14.64
CA ASP A 81 10.12 -2.56 16.05
C ASP A 81 10.04 -1.08 16.49
N GLY A 82 10.33 -0.80 17.77
CA GLY A 82 10.17 0.54 18.33
C GLY A 82 11.10 1.59 17.71
N GLU A 83 12.32 1.21 17.34
CA GLU A 83 13.29 2.11 16.71
C GLU A 83 12.92 2.32 15.23
N GLU A 84 12.53 1.25 14.53
CA GLU A 84 12.06 1.30 13.14
C GLU A 84 10.79 2.14 12.94
N ASN A 85 10.02 2.42 14.00
CA ASN A 85 8.84 3.31 13.93
C ASN A 85 9.17 4.78 14.18
N LEU A 86 10.35 5.10 14.74
CA LEU A 86 10.76 6.47 15.03
C LEU A 86 11.68 7.06 13.94
N GLU A 87 12.30 6.19 13.15
CA GLU A 87 13.04 6.51 11.93
C GLU A 87 12.11 6.84 10.75
#